data_AF-A0A077W415-F1
#
_entry.id   AF-A0A077W415-F1
#
_cell.length_a   1.000
_cell.length_b   1.000
_cell.length_c   1.000
_cell.angle_alpha   90.00
_cell.angle_beta   90.00
_cell.angle_gamma   90.00
#
_symmetry.space_group_name_H-M   'P 1'
#
loop_
_entity.id
_entity.type
_entity.pdbx_description
1 polymer ?
#
loop_
_entity_poly.entity_id
_entity_poly.type
_entity_poly.pdbx_seq_one_letter_code
_entity_poly.pdbx_strand_id
1 'polypeptide(L)'
;MNSKVCDIINVADKYVVDDPNNPGEYNSTQLLTVAFSNNGCNSDDQKLSSGFIALLKLLNDNNNENLEGDKLVEYAILWLSYKLNQKKENETTKLEDFYDKNIKTNSCYNQKINADSNSKIKKDVIEKKIKSMNIDIKDISNFYDPFKSLCSMSSEIDANDYECNKCLENAGELFEKYEKLKNALDINKGSSYYQLLSSLSNDYKKFKEKYNDKCKNVSLVACPRSSIIKNTVIAIAISIAFIFASVSIFLGIAYKYSLFGIRKRFQKQKLREKLKNIKKRMNH
;
A
#
# COMPACT_ATOMS: atom_id res chain seq x y z
N MET A 1 0.91 3.31 10.89
CA MET A 1 -0.31 2.76 10.26
C MET A 1 -1.55 3.33 10.97
N ASN A 2 -2.68 3.52 10.28
CA ASN A 2 -3.92 4.08 10.84
C ASN A 2 -4.95 2.95 11.07
N SER A 3 -5.41 2.75 12.30
CA SER A 3 -6.37 1.67 12.66
C SER A 3 -7.69 1.78 11.92
N LYS A 4 -8.24 2.98 11.73
CA LYS A 4 -9.51 3.15 11.00
C LYS A 4 -9.43 2.63 9.56
N VAL A 5 -8.27 2.76 8.92
CA VAL A 5 -8.02 2.16 7.60
C VAL A 5 -7.98 0.64 7.70
N CYS A 6 -7.30 0.11 8.71
CA CYS A 6 -7.23 -1.33 8.96
C CYS A 6 -8.61 -1.95 9.24
N ASP A 7 -9.49 -1.25 9.93
CA ASP A 7 -10.86 -1.69 10.18
C ASP A 7 -11.65 -1.83 8.88
N ILE A 8 -11.49 -0.90 7.94
CA ILE A 8 -12.11 -1.01 6.60
C ILE A 8 -11.55 -2.20 5.82
N ILE A 9 -10.23 -2.43 5.88
CA ILE A 9 -9.62 -3.61 5.24
C ILE A 9 -10.15 -4.90 5.89
N ASN A 10 -10.32 -4.94 7.22
CA ASN A 10 -10.95 -6.07 7.92
C ASN A 10 -12.40 -6.30 7.46
N VAL A 11 -13.17 -5.24 7.28
CA VAL A 11 -14.54 -5.29 6.73
C VAL A 11 -14.54 -5.86 5.31
N ALA A 12 -13.63 -5.41 4.44
CA ALA A 12 -13.51 -5.93 3.08
C ALA A 12 -13.10 -7.42 3.05
N ASP A 13 -12.17 -7.85 3.91
CA ASP A 13 -11.81 -9.27 4.03
C ASP A 13 -12.97 -10.14 4.48
N LYS A 14 -13.78 -9.65 5.42
CA LYS A 14 -14.95 -10.36 5.95
C LYS A 14 -16.07 -10.50 4.91
N TYR A 15 -16.28 -9.47 4.10
CA TYR A 15 -17.43 -9.40 3.19
C TYR A 15 -17.12 -9.79 1.75
N VAL A 16 -15.85 -10.05 1.42
CA VAL A 16 -15.43 -10.58 0.13
C VAL A 16 -14.80 -11.94 0.36
N VAL A 17 -15.68 -12.94 0.41
CA VAL A 17 -15.34 -14.33 0.72
C VAL A 17 -15.30 -15.14 -0.58
N ASP A 18 -14.33 -16.05 -0.67
CA ASP A 18 -14.30 -17.06 -1.72
C ASP A 18 -15.46 -18.04 -1.56
N ASP A 19 -16.07 -18.43 -2.68
CA ASP A 19 -16.93 -19.60 -2.71
C ASP A 19 -16.07 -20.84 -2.38
N PRO A 20 -16.37 -21.57 -1.28
CA PRO A 20 -15.62 -22.75 -0.89
C PRO A 20 -15.70 -23.88 -1.94
N ASN A 21 -16.71 -23.86 -2.81
CA ASN A 21 -16.88 -24.84 -3.89
C ASN A 21 -16.25 -24.36 -5.20
N ASN A 22 -16.05 -23.05 -5.38
CA ASN A 22 -15.51 -22.43 -6.59
C ASN A 22 -14.44 -21.40 -6.22
N PRO A 23 -13.20 -21.83 -5.88
CA PRO A 23 -12.12 -20.93 -5.51
C PRO A 23 -11.93 -19.82 -6.56
N GLY A 24 -12.06 -18.56 -6.15
CA GLY A 24 -12.03 -17.40 -7.03
C GLY A 24 -13.40 -16.83 -7.43
N GLU A 25 -14.52 -17.46 -7.09
CA GLU A 25 -15.81 -16.78 -7.13
C GLU A 25 -16.02 -15.98 -5.84
N TYR A 26 -15.94 -14.65 -5.95
CA TYR A 26 -16.12 -13.76 -4.81
C TYR A 26 -17.55 -13.25 -4.72
N ASN A 27 -18.14 -13.27 -3.53
CA ASN A 27 -19.35 -12.49 -3.25
C ASN A 27 -18.95 -11.17 -2.61
N SER A 28 -19.27 -10.03 -3.24
CA SER A 28 -19.00 -8.68 -2.72
C SER A 28 -20.27 -7.89 -2.40
N THR A 29 -21.45 -8.53 -2.48
CA THR A 29 -22.75 -7.87 -2.32
C THR A 29 -22.87 -7.14 -0.98
N GLN A 30 -22.42 -7.76 0.11
CA GLN A 30 -22.47 -7.13 1.44
C GLN A 30 -21.58 -5.90 1.52
N LEU A 31 -20.35 -5.96 0.98
CA LEU A 31 -19.44 -4.81 0.96
C LEU A 31 -20.00 -3.67 0.09
N LEU A 32 -20.62 -4.01 -1.03
CA LEU A 32 -21.27 -3.04 -1.91
C LEU A 32 -22.43 -2.33 -1.23
N THR A 33 -23.27 -3.05 -0.49
CA THR A 33 -24.37 -2.45 0.30
C THR A 33 -23.83 -1.50 1.36
N VAL A 34 -22.72 -1.85 2.02
CA VAL A 34 -22.06 -0.99 3.01
C VAL A 34 -21.50 0.28 2.35
N ALA A 35 -20.92 0.16 1.15
CA ALA A 35 -20.32 1.29 0.44
C ALA A 35 -21.33 2.18 -0.29
N PHE A 36 -22.46 1.63 -0.74
CA PHE A 36 -23.45 2.31 -1.57
C PHE A 36 -24.85 2.02 -1.05
N SER A 37 -25.47 3.00 -0.38
CA SER A 37 -26.80 2.87 0.25
C SER A 37 -27.94 2.52 -0.72
N ASN A 38 -27.73 2.61 -2.04
CA ASN A 38 -28.62 2.13 -3.09
C ASN A 38 -27.75 1.38 -4.12
N ASN A 39 -28.06 0.11 -4.41
CA ASN A 39 -27.37 -0.84 -5.31
C ASN A 39 -27.13 -0.31 -6.75
N GLY A 40 -26.36 0.76 -6.90
CA GLY A 40 -26.03 1.36 -8.19
C GLY A 40 -24.86 0.70 -8.91
N CYS A 41 -24.42 -0.46 -8.44
CA CYS A 41 -23.35 -1.25 -9.03
C CYS A 41 -23.95 -2.63 -9.31
N ASN A 42 -24.22 -2.91 -10.58
CA ASN A 42 -24.93 -4.12 -10.99
C ASN A 42 -24.02 -5.35 -10.78
N SER A 43 -24.60 -6.47 -10.35
CA SER A 43 -23.85 -7.71 -10.00
C SER A 43 -23.16 -8.38 -11.19
N ASP A 44 -23.49 -7.97 -12.41
CA ASP A 44 -22.93 -8.49 -13.66
C ASP A 44 -21.51 -7.95 -13.92
N ASP A 45 -21.14 -6.83 -13.27
CA ASP A 45 -19.77 -6.33 -13.23
C ASP A 45 -18.92 -7.28 -12.37
N GLN A 46 -17.77 -7.74 -12.88
CA GLN A 46 -16.89 -8.72 -12.22
C GLN A 46 -16.82 -8.51 -10.70
N LYS A 47 -17.38 -9.46 -9.94
CA LYS A 47 -17.71 -9.32 -8.51
C LYS A 47 -16.53 -8.77 -7.67
N LEU A 48 -15.29 -9.15 -8.00
CA LEU A 48 -14.10 -8.67 -7.30
C LEU A 48 -13.70 -7.22 -7.66
N SER A 49 -13.84 -6.81 -8.93
CA SER A 49 -13.65 -5.41 -9.33
C SER A 49 -14.64 -4.50 -8.60
N SER A 50 -15.90 -4.92 -8.50
CA SER A 50 -16.93 -4.22 -7.73
C SER A 50 -16.58 -4.13 -6.24
N GLY A 51 -16.05 -5.22 -5.65
CA GLY A 51 -15.52 -5.21 -4.28
C GLY A 51 -14.37 -4.23 -4.08
N PHE A 52 -13.42 -4.16 -5.03
CA PHE A 52 -12.33 -3.17 -5.00
C PHE A 52 -12.84 -1.73 -5.06
N ILE A 53 -13.84 -1.45 -5.92
CA ILE A 53 -14.46 -0.12 -6.03
C ILE A 53 -15.17 0.27 -4.72
N ALA A 54 -15.88 -0.68 -4.10
CA ALA A 54 -16.51 -0.49 -2.80
C ALA A 54 -15.48 -0.16 -1.71
N LEU A 55 -14.36 -0.90 -1.68
CA LEU A 55 -13.27 -0.64 -0.75
C LEU A 55 -12.68 0.76 -0.94
N LEU A 56 -12.41 1.18 -2.18
CA LEU A 56 -11.93 2.53 -2.47
C LEU A 56 -12.88 3.62 -1.97
N LYS A 57 -14.20 3.42 -2.14
CA LYS A 57 -15.22 4.35 -1.65
C LYS A 57 -15.17 4.47 -0.13
N LEU A 58 -15.18 3.34 0.58
CA LEU A 58 -15.12 3.33 2.05
C LEU A 58 -13.86 4.00 2.58
N LEU A 59 -12.70 3.71 1.97
CA LEU A 59 -11.43 4.33 2.36
C LEU A 59 -11.44 5.85 2.15
N ASN A 60 -12.05 6.32 1.06
CA ASN A 60 -12.18 7.74 0.77
C ASN A 60 -13.09 8.45 1.78
N ASP A 61 -14.22 7.83 2.13
CA ASP A 61 -15.25 8.44 2.98
C ASP A 61 -14.85 8.48 4.46
N ASN A 62 -13.89 7.65 4.89
CA ASN A 62 -13.52 7.48 6.30
C ASN A 62 -12.69 8.64 6.90
N ASN A 63 -12.91 9.89 6.47
CA ASN A 63 -12.30 11.11 7.03
C ASN A 63 -10.86 10.92 7.53
N ASN A 64 -10.03 10.27 6.71
CA ASN A 64 -8.65 9.97 7.03
C ASN A 64 -7.81 11.22 6.78
N GLU A 65 -8.02 12.28 7.58
CA GLU A 65 -7.52 13.64 7.33
C GLU A 65 -6.02 13.67 6.96
N ASN A 66 -5.22 12.84 7.63
CA ASN A 66 -3.76 12.81 7.49
C ASN A 66 -3.21 11.85 6.40
N LEU A 67 -4.07 11.10 5.70
CA LEU A 67 -3.62 10.21 4.62
C LEU A 67 -3.94 10.78 3.24
N GLU A 68 -2.96 10.71 2.35
CA GLU A 68 -3.09 11.04 0.93
C GLU A 68 -3.82 9.93 0.18
N GLY A 69 -4.51 10.31 -0.91
CA GLY A 69 -5.32 9.38 -1.70
C GLY A 69 -4.50 8.25 -2.33
N ASP A 70 -3.27 8.53 -2.75
CA ASP A 70 -2.39 7.53 -3.36
C ASP A 70 -2.02 6.41 -2.38
N LYS A 71 -1.86 6.73 -1.10
CA LYS A 71 -1.60 5.77 -0.03
C LYS A 71 -2.82 4.90 0.28
N LEU A 72 -4.02 5.49 0.27
CA LEU A 72 -5.25 4.71 0.42
C LEU A 72 -5.46 3.75 -0.77
N VAL A 73 -5.17 4.22 -1.99
CA VAL A 73 -5.21 3.37 -3.19
C VAL A 73 -4.21 2.22 -3.10
N GLU A 74 -3.00 2.46 -2.59
CA GLU A 74 -2.00 1.39 -2.37
C GLU A 74 -2.55 0.26 -1.51
N TYR A 75 -3.19 0.59 -0.38
CA TYR A 75 -3.76 -0.43 0.50
C TYR A 75 -4.86 -1.23 -0.17
N ALA A 76 -5.70 -0.57 -0.97
CA ALA A 76 -6.72 -1.26 -1.76
C ALA A 76 -6.09 -2.17 -2.83
N ILE A 77 -4.99 -1.76 -3.46
CA ILE A 77 -4.25 -2.56 -4.44
C ILE A 77 -3.63 -3.80 -3.78
N LEU A 78 -3.03 -3.65 -2.59
CA LEU A 78 -2.48 -4.79 -1.83
C LEU A 78 -3.57 -5.82 -1.55
N TRP A 79 -4.74 -5.36 -1.09
CA TRP A 79 -5.91 -6.21 -0.84
C TRP A 79 -6.40 -6.90 -2.13
N LEU A 80 -6.58 -6.14 -3.21
CA LEU A 80 -7.03 -6.69 -4.49
C LEU A 80 -6.06 -7.75 -5.03
N SER A 81 -4.76 -7.46 -4.95
CA SER A 81 -3.72 -8.37 -5.45
C SER A 81 -3.68 -9.66 -4.65
N TYR A 82 -3.86 -9.57 -3.33
CA TYR A 82 -3.99 -10.74 -2.46
C TYR A 82 -5.18 -11.62 -2.86
N LYS A 83 -6.37 -11.02 -3.03
CA LYS A 83 -7.56 -11.76 -3.48
C LYS A 83 -7.34 -12.36 -4.87
N LEU A 84 -6.81 -11.61 -5.83
CA LEU A 84 -6.55 -12.13 -7.17
C LEU A 84 -5.56 -13.29 -7.19
N ASN A 85 -4.53 -13.27 -6.35
CA ASN A 85 -3.52 -14.33 -6.26
C ASN A 85 -4.03 -15.62 -5.60
N GLN A 86 -5.22 -15.62 -5.01
CA GLN A 86 -5.89 -16.86 -4.58
C GLN A 86 -6.42 -17.67 -5.77
N LYS A 87 -6.47 -17.07 -6.98
CA LYS A 87 -6.76 -17.78 -8.24
C LYS A 87 -5.46 -18.17 -8.95
N LYS A 88 -5.29 -19.45 -9.26
CA LYS A 88 -4.13 -19.95 -10.05
C LYS A 88 -3.98 -19.28 -11.42
N GLU A 89 -5.07 -18.85 -12.04
CA GLU A 89 -5.07 -18.24 -13.38
C GLU A 89 -4.45 -16.84 -13.42
N ASN A 90 -4.31 -16.16 -12.27
CA ASN A 90 -3.83 -14.77 -12.21
C ASN A 90 -2.37 -14.64 -11.76
N GLU A 91 -1.64 -15.75 -11.57
CA GLU A 91 -0.29 -15.72 -11.02
C GLU A 91 0.71 -14.89 -11.86
N THR A 92 0.52 -14.84 -13.19
CA THR A 92 1.41 -14.11 -14.12
C THR A 92 0.79 -12.85 -14.71
N THR A 93 -0.42 -12.48 -14.28
CA THR A 93 -1.11 -11.29 -14.80
C THR A 93 -0.55 -10.05 -14.12
N LYS A 94 -0.18 -9.03 -14.92
CA LYS A 94 0.21 -7.72 -14.40
C LYS A 94 -1.00 -6.99 -13.84
N LEU A 95 -0.79 -6.24 -12.77
CA LEU A 95 -1.86 -5.43 -12.17
C LEU A 95 -2.46 -4.44 -13.17
N GLU A 96 -1.64 -3.84 -14.03
CA GLU A 96 -2.07 -2.89 -15.07
C GLU A 96 -3.06 -3.54 -16.05
N ASP A 97 -2.75 -4.75 -16.52
CA ASP A 97 -3.60 -5.50 -17.46
C ASP A 97 -4.96 -5.84 -16.83
N PHE A 98 -4.96 -6.26 -15.56
CA PHE A 98 -6.20 -6.50 -14.82
C PHE A 98 -7.02 -5.21 -14.70
N TYR A 99 -6.38 -4.10 -14.34
CA TYR A 99 -7.06 -2.82 -14.18
C TYR A 99 -7.73 -2.36 -15.48
N ASP A 100 -7.00 -2.35 -16.60
CA ASP A 100 -7.52 -1.88 -17.88
C ASP A 100 -8.68 -2.75 -18.38
N LYS A 101 -8.59 -4.08 -18.19
CA LYS A 101 -9.63 -5.01 -18.65
C LYS A 101 -10.88 -5.01 -17.75
N ASN A 102 -10.70 -4.90 -16.44
CA ASN A 102 -11.72 -5.30 -15.47
C ASN A 102 -12.21 -4.19 -14.53
N ILE A 103 -11.40 -3.14 -14.33
CA ILE A 103 -11.74 -2.03 -13.41
C ILE A 103 -12.11 -0.80 -14.23
N LYS A 104 -11.31 -0.43 -15.23
CA LYS A 104 -11.52 0.78 -16.04
C LYS A 104 -12.80 0.71 -16.87
N THR A 105 -13.14 -0.49 -17.36
CA THR A 105 -14.36 -0.79 -18.12
C THR A 105 -15.60 -0.98 -17.25
N ASN A 106 -15.42 -1.12 -15.93
CA ASN A 106 -16.49 -1.38 -14.98
C ASN A 106 -17.43 -0.17 -14.87
N SER A 107 -18.74 -0.41 -14.97
CA SER A 107 -19.74 0.66 -14.96
C SER A 107 -19.80 1.37 -13.60
N CYS A 108 -19.72 0.61 -12.50
CA CYS A 108 -19.66 1.11 -11.13
C CYS A 108 -18.44 2.01 -10.92
N TYR A 109 -17.26 1.63 -11.43
CA TYR A 109 -16.05 2.46 -11.34
C TYR A 109 -16.28 3.82 -11.98
N ASN A 110 -16.89 3.82 -13.17
CA ASN A 110 -17.08 5.04 -13.94
C ASN A 110 -18.09 6.01 -13.31
N GLN A 111 -19.11 5.47 -12.64
CA GLN A 111 -20.16 6.24 -11.99
C GLN A 111 -19.79 6.71 -10.57
N LYS A 112 -19.10 5.86 -9.80
CA LYS A 112 -18.87 6.09 -8.36
C LYS A 112 -17.54 6.77 -8.05
N ILE A 113 -16.50 6.53 -8.85
CA ILE A 113 -15.20 7.19 -8.66
C ILE A 113 -15.19 8.51 -9.44
N ASN A 114 -14.79 9.61 -8.79
CA ASN A 114 -14.87 11.01 -9.23
C ASN A 114 -16.25 11.69 -9.10
N ALA A 115 -17.22 11.11 -8.37
CA ALA A 115 -18.50 11.77 -8.14
C ALA A 115 -18.37 13.07 -7.31
N ASP A 116 -17.33 13.17 -6.47
CA ASP A 116 -17.06 14.33 -5.61
C ASP A 116 -15.72 14.98 -5.99
N SER A 117 -15.72 16.29 -6.26
CA SER A 117 -14.52 17.07 -6.58
C SER A 117 -13.49 17.10 -5.44
N ASN A 118 -13.94 16.95 -4.19
CA ASN A 118 -13.12 16.96 -2.99
C ASN A 118 -12.56 15.59 -2.61
N SER A 119 -12.94 14.54 -3.34
CA SER A 119 -12.47 13.17 -3.10
C SER A 119 -10.94 13.08 -3.16
N LYS A 120 -10.33 12.40 -2.18
CA LYS A 120 -8.88 12.12 -2.18
C LYS A 120 -8.54 11.04 -3.20
N ILE A 121 -9.45 10.09 -3.39
CA ILE A 121 -9.32 9.00 -4.36
C ILE A 121 -10.06 9.40 -5.63
N LYS A 122 -9.28 9.62 -6.70
CA LYS A 122 -9.77 9.96 -8.03
C LYS A 122 -9.21 9.00 -9.08
N LYS A 123 -9.84 8.92 -10.25
CA LYS A 123 -9.43 8.00 -11.33
C LYS A 123 -7.97 8.19 -11.75
N ASP A 124 -7.50 9.44 -11.82
CA ASP A 124 -6.11 9.77 -12.16
C ASP A 124 -5.12 9.34 -11.05
N VAL A 125 -5.50 9.50 -9.78
CA VAL A 125 -4.73 9.01 -8.62
C VAL A 125 -4.61 7.48 -8.67
N ILE A 126 -5.71 6.79 -8.96
CA ILE A 126 -5.75 5.33 -9.07
C ILE A 126 -4.88 4.86 -10.23
N GLU A 127 -5.10 5.39 -11.43
CA GLU A 127 -4.36 5.03 -12.64
C GLU A 127 -2.86 5.27 -12.46
N LYS A 128 -2.47 6.43 -11.91
CA LYS A 128 -1.07 6.75 -11.63
C LYS A 128 -0.46 5.75 -10.64
N LYS A 129 -1.19 5.37 -9.60
CA LYS A 129 -0.70 4.44 -8.59
C LYS A 129 -0.51 3.04 -9.15
N ILE A 130 -1.48 2.54 -9.92
CA ILE A 130 -1.40 1.23 -10.59
C ILE A 130 -0.22 1.18 -11.55
N LYS A 131 -0.03 2.22 -12.39
CA LYS A 131 1.12 2.31 -13.30
C LYS A 131 2.46 2.39 -12.58
N SER A 132 2.51 2.98 -11.39
CA SER A 132 3.71 2.98 -10.56
C SER A 132 4.05 1.61 -9.96
N MET A 133 3.07 0.69 -9.94
CA MET A 133 3.18 -0.67 -9.42
C MET A 133 3.08 -1.70 -10.56
N ASN A 134 3.77 -1.45 -11.67
CA ASN A 134 3.76 -2.32 -12.84
C ASN A 134 4.62 -3.58 -12.64
N ILE A 135 4.14 -4.46 -11.75
CA ILE A 135 4.69 -5.79 -11.45
C ILE A 135 3.53 -6.79 -11.38
N ASP A 136 3.88 -8.07 -11.30
CA ASP A 136 2.89 -9.16 -11.29
C ASP A 136 2.05 -9.12 -10.00
N ILE A 137 0.77 -9.46 -10.13
CA ILE A 137 -0.18 -9.52 -9.01
C ILE A 137 0.36 -10.40 -7.88
N LYS A 138 0.99 -11.53 -8.22
CA LYS A 138 1.64 -12.44 -7.28
C LYS A 138 2.70 -11.75 -6.44
N ASP A 139 3.52 -10.91 -7.05
CA ASP A 139 4.56 -10.18 -6.31
C ASP A 139 3.97 -9.14 -5.35
N ILE A 140 2.93 -8.42 -5.78
CA ILE A 140 2.22 -7.47 -4.92
C ILE A 140 1.52 -8.19 -3.76
N SER A 141 0.92 -9.35 -4.02
CA SER A 141 0.18 -10.11 -3.00
C SER A 141 1.06 -10.55 -1.82
N ASN A 142 2.36 -10.77 -2.04
CA ASN A 142 3.30 -11.16 -0.98
C ASN A 142 3.43 -10.09 0.11
N PHE A 143 3.13 -8.82 -0.20
CA PHE A 143 3.17 -7.71 0.75
C PHE A 143 1.93 -7.65 1.65
N TYR A 144 0.83 -8.30 1.26
CA TYR A 144 -0.44 -8.19 1.99
C TYR A 144 -0.35 -8.80 3.38
N ASP A 145 0.31 -9.94 3.54
CA ASP A 145 0.45 -10.62 4.83
C ASP A 145 1.22 -9.77 5.86
N PRO A 146 2.42 -9.23 5.56
CA PRO A 146 3.09 -8.26 6.43
C PRO A 146 2.24 -7.01 6.70
N PHE A 147 1.62 -6.44 5.66
CA PHE A 147 0.73 -5.28 5.81
C PHE A 147 -0.41 -5.58 6.79
N LYS A 148 -1.03 -6.76 6.68
CA LYS A 148 -2.12 -7.19 7.54
C LYS A 148 -1.69 -7.36 8.99
N SER A 149 -0.53 -7.97 9.23
CA SER A 149 0.02 -8.07 10.59
C SER A 149 0.33 -6.71 11.19
N LEU A 150 0.83 -5.75 10.40
CA LEU A 150 1.01 -4.37 10.86
C LEU A 150 -0.34 -3.70 11.19
N CYS A 151 -1.39 -4.01 10.44
CA CYS A 151 -2.74 -3.57 10.75
C CYS A 151 -3.25 -4.14 12.08
N SER A 152 -3.08 -5.44 12.31
CA SER A 152 -3.44 -6.09 13.59
C SER A 152 -2.73 -5.42 14.78
N MET A 153 -1.43 -5.16 14.66
CA MET A 153 -0.68 -4.42 15.68
C MET A 153 -1.26 -3.03 15.94
N SER A 154 -1.66 -2.32 14.88
CA SER A 154 -2.19 -0.96 14.99
C SER A 154 -3.56 -0.91 15.64
N SER A 155 -4.44 -1.85 15.31
CA SER A 155 -5.75 -1.97 15.95
C SER A 155 -5.64 -2.41 17.41
N GLU A 156 -4.70 -3.30 17.74
CA GLU A 156 -4.43 -3.73 19.12
C GLU A 156 -4.05 -2.55 20.02
N ILE A 157 -3.10 -1.71 19.58
CA ILE A 157 -2.67 -0.56 20.38
C ILE A 157 -3.70 0.56 20.42
N ASP A 158 -4.70 0.56 19.55
CA ASP A 158 -5.78 1.56 19.52
C ASP A 158 -7.01 1.17 20.34
N ALA A 159 -7.03 -0.05 20.87
CA ALA A 159 -8.05 -0.43 21.85
C ALA A 159 -8.01 0.49 23.07
N ASN A 160 -9.22 0.79 23.59
CA ASN A 160 -9.40 1.74 24.70
C ASN A 160 -8.73 1.27 25.99
N ASP A 161 -8.64 -0.04 26.18
CA ASP A 161 -8.09 -0.76 27.33
C ASP A 161 -6.67 -1.30 27.08
N TYR A 162 -6.01 -0.89 25.99
CA TYR A 162 -4.68 -1.38 25.68
C TYR A 162 -3.66 -0.99 26.77
N GLU A 163 -3.14 -1.99 27.45
CA GLU A 163 -2.01 -1.85 28.37
C GLU A 163 -0.69 -2.04 27.64
N CYS A 164 0.27 -1.15 27.91
CA CYS A 164 1.56 -1.14 27.25
C CYS A 164 2.39 -2.38 27.60
N ASN A 165 2.34 -3.38 26.72
CA ASN A 165 3.16 -4.58 26.83
C ASN A 165 4.56 -4.34 26.25
N LYS A 166 5.60 -4.75 26.99
CA LYS A 166 6.99 -4.73 26.52
C LYS A 166 7.20 -5.59 25.28
N CYS A 167 6.28 -6.51 25.02
CA CYS A 167 6.37 -7.58 24.06
C CYS A 167 5.03 -7.68 23.33
N LEU A 168 4.99 -7.32 22.04
CA LEU A 168 3.80 -7.51 21.21
C LEU A 168 3.88 -8.86 20.50
N GLU A 169 2.86 -9.70 20.69
CA GLU A 169 2.77 -10.97 19.94
C GLU A 169 2.69 -10.66 18.46
N ASN A 170 1.76 -9.80 18.02
CA ASN A 170 1.57 -9.43 16.62
C ASN A 170 2.85 -8.87 15.94
N ALA A 171 3.79 -8.31 16.71
CA ALA A 171 5.09 -7.89 16.19
C ALA A 171 5.98 -9.06 15.74
N GLY A 172 5.93 -10.21 16.42
CA GLY A 172 6.64 -11.42 16.00
C GLY A 172 6.14 -11.94 14.65
N GLU A 173 4.83 -11.94 14.43
CA GLU A 173 4.19 -12.36 13.16
C GLU A 173 4.58 -11.45 12.01
N LEU A 174 4.58 -10.13 12.24
CA LEU A 174 5.02 -9.16 11.26
C LEU A 174 6.46 -9.44 10.82
N PHE A 175 7.38 -9.66 11.77
CA PHE A 175 8.78 -9.92 11.47
C PHE A 175 8.99 -11.24 10.72
N GLU A 176 8.28 -12.31 11.11
CA GLU A 176 8.34 -13.59 10.40
C GLU A 176 7.83 -13.46 8.95
N LYS A 177 6.70 -12.78 8.74
CA LYS A 177 6.14 -12.56 7.40
C LYS A 177 7.02 -11.64 6.57
N TYR A 178 7.62 -10.62 7.18
CA TYR A 178 8.54 -9.71 6.50
C TYR A 178 9.83 -10.43 6.06
N GLU A 179 10.38 -11.33 6.86
CA GLU A 179 11.54 -12.13 6.44
C GLU A 179 11.20 -13.10 5.32
N LYS A 180 10.01 -13.72 5.34
CA LYS A 180 9.55 -14.53 4.21
C LYS A 180 9.45 -13.69 2.93
N LEU A 181 8.86 -12.50 3.01
CA LEU A 181 8.80 -11.53 1.91
C LEU A 181 10.21 -11.20 1.39
N LYS A 182 11.15 -10.91 2.31
CA LYS A 182 12.54 -10.57 1.98
C LYS A 182 13.31 -11.76 1.38
N ASN A 183 13.10 -12.99 1.84
CA ASN A 183 13.81 -14.15 1.32
C ASN A 183 13.22 -14.64 -0.02
N ALA A 184 11.95 -14.32 -0.29
CA ALA A 184 11.33 -14.47 -1.62
C ALA A 184 11.73 -13.34 -2.61
N LEU A 185 12.66 -12.46 -2.21
CA LEU A 185 13.22 -11.44 -3.09
C LEU A 185 14.14 -12.07 -4.12
N ASP A 186 13.79 -11.86 -5.38
CA ASP A 186 14.78 -11.87 -6.46
C ASP A 186 15.26 -10.42 -6.66
N ILE A 187 16.58 -10.23 -6.74
CA ILE A 187 17.25 -8.94 -6.96
C ILE A 187 16.75 -8.27 -8.24
N ASN A 188 16.18 -9.05 -9.16
CA ASN A 188 15.65 -8.58 -10.44
C ASN A 188 14.25 -7.96 -10.39
N LYS A 189 13.57 -7.92 -9.23
CA LYS A 189 12.15 -7.46 -9.12
C LYS A 189 11.92 -5.94 -9.29
N GLY A 190 12.97 -5.17 -9.56
CA GLY A 190 12.86 -3.79 -10.05
C GLY A 190 12.38 -2.75 -9.03
N SER A 191 12.17 -1.51 -9.50
CA SER A 191 11.90 -0.34 -8.64
C SER A 191 10.55 -0.38 -7.91
N SER A 192 9.51 -0.95 -8.53
CA SER A 192 8.15 -1.02 -7.98
C SER A 192 8.11 -1.84 -6.69
N TYR A 193 8.88 -2.93 -6.62
CA TYR A 193 8.98 -3.76 -5.43
C TYR A 193 9.63 -3.00 -4.27
N TYR A 194 10.75 -2.32 -4.52
CA TYR A 194 11.40 -1.48 -3.50
C TYR A 194 10.51 -0.35 -3.01
N GLN A 195 9.66 0.19 -3.89
CA GLN A 195 8.67 1.19 -3.50
C GLN A 195 7.66 0.61 -2.50
N LEU A 196 7.11 -0.58 -2.73
CA LEU A 196 6.21 -1.26 -1.78
C LEU A 196 6.91 -1.55 -0.45
N LEU A 197 8.17 -2.02 -0.49
CA LEU A 197 8.96 -2.28 0.71
C LEU A 197 9.21 -1.01 1.53
N SER A 198 9.58 0.08 0.85
CA SER A 198 9.74 1.40 1.48
C SER A 198 8.42 1.90 2.05
N SER A 199 7.30 1.62 1.39
CA SER A 199 5.98 2.05 1.85
C SER A 199 5.58 1.33 3.14
N LEU A 200 5.75 0.01 3.19
CA LEU A 200 5.53 -0.81 4.39
C LEU A 200 6.46 -0.37 5.55
N SER A 201 7.73 -0.07 5.24
CA SER A 201 8.69 0.49 6.21
C SER A 201 8.19 1.77 6.85
N ASN A 202 7.71 2.71 6.03
CA ASN A 202 7.21 3.99 6.51
C ASN A 202 5.97 3.80 7.40
N ASP A 203 5.10 2.85 7.07
CA ASP A 203 3.91 2.57 7.89
C ASP A 203 4.28 1.97 9.24
N TYR A 204 5.29 1.11 9.28
CA TYR A 204 5.85 0.56 10.51
C TYR A 204 6.52 1.65 11.36
N LYS A 205 7.26 2.57 10.74
CA LYS A 205 7.85 3.73 11.44
C LYS A 205 6.77 4.59 12.10
N LYS A 206 5.70 4.92 11.36
CA LYS A 206 4.55 5.66 11.91
C LYS A 206 3.86 4.90 13.06
N PHE A 207 3.77 3.58 12.94
CA PHE A 207 3.27 2.74 14.05
C PHE A 207 4.17 2.85 15.28
N LYS A 208 5.49 2.77 15.11
CA LYS A 208 6.46 2.88 16.19
C LYS A 208 6.41 4.23 16.89
N GLU A 209 6.30 5.32 16.13
CA GLU A 209 6.10 6.67 16.67
C GLU A 209 4.85 6.71 17.55
N LYS A 210 3.71 6.25 17.02
CA LYS A 210 2.45 6.17 17.76
C LYS A 210 2.54 5.30 19.03
N TYR A 211 3.20 4.14 18.94
CA TYR A 211 3.43 3.28 20.09
C TYR A 211 4.26 3.98 21.16
N ASN A 212 5.34 4.67 20.79
CA ASN A 212 6.18 5.40 21.74
C ASN A 212 5.42 6.56 22.41
N ASP A 213 4.51 7.21 21.68
CA ASP A 213 3.67 8.30 22.21
C ASP A 213 2.67 7.77 23.25
N LYS A 214 2.03 6.62 22.97
CA LYS A 214 1.06 5.98 23.89
C LYS A 214 1.78 5.28 25.06
N CYS A 215 2.87 4.58 24.78
CA CYS A 215 3.64 3.75 25.71
C CYS A 215 5.00 4.37 26.03
N LYS A 216 4.98 5.52 26.71
CA LYS A 216 6.19 6.23 27.12
C LYS A 216 7.11 5.30 27.92
N ASN A 217 8.40 5.33 27.59
CA ASN A 217 9.46 4.54 28.24
C ASN A 217 9.39 3.01 28.05
N VAL A 218 8.51 2.50 27.19
CA VAL A 218 8.49 1.09 26.79
C VAL A 218 9.08 0.96 25.40
N SER A 219 10.17 0.20 25.27
CA SER A 219 10.70 -0.14 23.95
C SER A 219 9.86 -1.23 23.32
N LEU A 220 9.44 -1.01 22.08
CA LEU A 220 8.78 -2.02 21.27
C LEU A 220 9.72 -3.21 21.03
N VAL A 221 9.40 -4.37 21.61
CA VAL A 221 10.08 -5.64 21.36
C VAL A 221 9.06 -6.65 20.81
N ALA A 222 9.48 -7.50 19.87
CA ALA A 222 8.64 -8.60 19.41
C ALA A 222 8.71 -9.79 20.36
N CYS A 223 7.56 -10.41 20.60
CA CYS A 223 7.53 -11.68 21.33
C CYS A 223 8.10 -12.82 20.50
N PRO A 224 8.99 -13.63 21.08
CA PRO A 224 9.33 -14.92 20.48
C PRO A 224 8.08 -15.81 20.51
N ARG A 225 7.55 -16.18 19.35
CA ARG A 225 6.39 -17.08 19.24
C ARG A 225 6.72 -18.55 19.52
N SER A 226 8.00 -18.94 19.60
CA SER A 226 8.42 -20.28 20.03
C SER A 226 9.85 -20.31 20.60
N SER A 227 10.19 -21.39 21.33
CA SER A 227 11.54 -21.60 21.90
C SER A 227 12.63 -21.75 20.84
N ILE A 228 12.26 -22.20 19.64
CA ILE A 228 13.17 -22.48 18.52
C ILE A 228 13.57 -21.20 17.78
N ILE A 229 12.79 -20.11 17.88
CA ILE A 229 12.99 -18.88 17.09
C ILE A 229 13.44 -17.68 17.97
N LYS A 230 13.82 -17.92 19.25
CA LYS A 230 14.25 -16.83 20.15
C LYS A 230 15.46 -16.05 19.60
N ASN A 231 16.48 -16.76 19.11
CA ASN A 231 17.67 -16.11 18.57
C ASN A 231 17.44 -15.55 17.16
N THR A 232 16.58 -16.17 16.36
CA THR A 232 16.28 -15.75 14.99
C THR A 232 15.38 -14.52 14.96
N VAL A 233 14.28 -14.45 15.71
CA VAL A 233 13.39 -13.26 15.72
C VAL A 233 14.13 -12.01 16.21
N ILE A 234 15.00 -12.13 17.22
CA ILE A 234 15.79 -11.00 17.72
C ILE A 234 16.79 -10.53 16.65
N ALA A 235 17.53 -11.46 16.03
CA ALA A 235 18.46 -11.12 14.93
C ALA A 235 17.73 -10.53 13.71
N ILE A 236 16.52 -11.02 13.42
CA ILE A 236 15.64 -10.54 12.35
C ILE A 236 15.12 -9.14 12.66
N ALA A 237 14.59 -8.89 13.86
CA ALA A 237 14.09 -7.57 14.27
C ALA A 237 15.21 -6.52 14.20
N ILE A 238 16.43 -6.89 14.60
CA ILE A 238 17.63 -6.06 14.45
C ILE A 238 17.93 -5.83 12.96
N SER A 239 17.93 -6.88 12.13
CA SER A 239 18.20 -6.79 10.68
C SER A 239 17.17 -5.92 9.95
N ILE A 240 15.89 -6.03 10.30
CA ILE A 240 14.79 -5.25 9.73
C ILE A 240 14.92 -3.78 10.14
N ALA A 241 15.24 -3.49 11.41
CA ALA A 241 15.53 -2.13 11.85
C ALA A 241 16.71 -1.51 11.08
N PHE A 242 17.77 -2.29 10.81
CA PHE A 242 18.91 -1.86 9.98
C PHE A 242 18.54 -1.65 8.51
N ILE A 243 17.71 -2.53 7.93
CA ILE A 243 17.24 -2.38 6.54
C ILE A 243 16.40 -1.11 6.40
N PHE A 244 15.48 -0.85 7.33
CA PHE A 244 14.67 0.37 7.30
C PHE A 244 15.48 1.65 7.50
N ALA A 245 16.54 1.60 8.32
CA ALA A 245 17.51 2.69 8.41
C ALA A 245 18.25 2.89 7.07
N SER A 246 18.68 1.81 6.41
CA SER A 246 19.42 1.86 5.15
C SER A 246 18.59 2.36 3.96
N VAL A 247 17.33 1.93 3.81
CA VAL A 247 16.44 2.36 2.72
C VAL A 247 16.20 3.87 2.78
N SER A 248 16.04 4.41 3.99
CA SER A 248 15.91 5.86 4.22
C SER A 248 17.14 6.64 3.75
N ILE A 249 18.34 6.09 3.94
CA ILE A 249 19.61 6.69 3.49
C ILE A 249 19.72 6.64 1.96
N PHE A 250 19.43 5.49 1.33
CA PHE A 250 19.51 5.35 -0.12
C PHE A 250 18.46 6.19 -0.86
N LEU A 251 17.23 6.31 -0.35
CA LEU A 251 16.22 7.22 -0.91
C LEU A 251 16.65 8.68 -0.79
N GLY A 252 17.23 9.08 0.35
CA GLY A 252 17.74 10.44 0.57
C GLY A 252 18.89 10.80 -0.38
N ILE A 253 19.79 9.85 -0.65
CA ILE A 253 20.89 10.01 -1.61
C ILE A 253 20.35 10.12 -3.04
N ALA A 254 19.43 9.25 -3.45
CA ALA A 254 18.78 9.29 -4.76
C ALA A 254 18.02 10.61 -4.98
N TYR A 255 17.31 11.08 -3.95
CA TYR A 255 16.62 12.37 -3.97
C TYR A 255 17.60 13.55 -4.13
N LYS A 256 18.71 13.58 -3.38
CA LYS A 256 19.76 14.60 -3.53
C LYS A 256 20.36 14.60 -4.94
N TYR A 257 20.67 13.42 -5.49
CA TYR A 257 21.21 13.29 -6.84
C TYR A 257 20.22 13.76 -7.91
N SER A 258 18.93 13.41 -7.76
CA SER A 258 17.87 13.85 -8.67
C SER A 258 17.67 15.37 -8.65
N LEU A 259 17.59 15.97 -7.44
CA LEU A 259 17.46 17.42 -7.27
C LEU A 259 18.66 18.18 -7.85
N PHE A 260 19.86 17.63 -7.68
CA PHE A 260 21.08 18.18 -8.29
C PHE A 260 21.03 18.13 -9.82
N GLY A 261 20.53 17.03 -10.39
CA GLY A 261 20.30 16.89 -11.83
C GLY A 261 19.33 17.93 -12.40
N ILE A 262 18.21 18.19 -11.71
CA ILE A 262 17.20 19.19 -12.09
C ILE A 262 17.80 20.60 -12.07
N ARG A 263 18.53 20.98 -11.01
CA ARG A 263 19.20 22.28 -10.92
C ARG A 263 20.18 22.51 -12.07
N LYS A 264 20.97 21.49 -12.43
CA LYS A 264 21.93 21.56 -13.54
C LYS A 264 21.24 21.75 -14.91
N ARG A 265 20.09 21.10 -15.13
CA ARG A 265 19.28 21.31 -16.35
C ARG A 265 18.71 22.73 -16.44
N PHE A 266 18.20 23.26 -15.33
CA PHE A 266 17.67 24.62 -15.27
C PHE A 266 18.74 25.69 -15.56
N GLN A 267 19.94 25.55 -14.98
CA GLN A 267 21.06 26.44 -15.28
C GLN A 267 21.46 26.40 -16.77
N LYS A 268 21.50 25.21 -17.39
CA LYS A 268 21.75 25.07 -18.83
C LYS A 268 20.68 25.73 -19.70
N GLN A 269 19.40 25.64 -19.34
CA GLN A 269 18.32 26.35 -20.04
C GLN A 269 18.49 27.87 -19.94
N LYS A 270 18.75 28.40 -18.73
CA LYS A 270 18.98 29.83 -18.51
C LYS A 270 20.16 30.36 -19.33
N LEU A 271 21.23 29.57 -19.48
CA LEU A 271 22.39 29.93 -20.32
C LEU A 271 22.03 29.96 -21.81
N ARG A 272 21.24 28.98 -22.29
CA ARG A 272 20.77 28.92 -23.69
C ARG A 272 19.86 30.09 -24.05
N GLU A 273 18.97 30.52 -23.14
CA GLU A 273 18.13 31.69 -23.35
C GLU A 273 18.94 32.99 -23.43
N LYS A 274 19.93 33.17 -22.54
CA LYS A 274 20.84 34.32 -22.60
C LYS A 274 21.57 34.39 -23.94
N LEU A 275 22.10 33.26 -24.43
CA LEU A 275 22.73 33.18 -25.75
C LEU A 275 21.78 33.52 -26.90
N LYS A 276 20.52 33.03 -26.85
CA LYS A 276 19.50 33.38 -27.85
C LYS A 276 19.18 34.88 -27.84
N ASN A 277 19.08 35.49 -26.67
CA ASN A 277 18.79 36.93 -26.55
C ASN A 277 19.94 37.79 -27.05
N ILE A 278 21.19 37.40 -26.79
CA ILE A 278 22.38 38.09 -27.34
C ILE A 278 22.37 37.98 -28.88
N LYS A 279 22.14 36.78 -29.43
CA LYS A 279 22.07 36.56 -30.88
C LYS A 279 20.95 37.39 -31.53
N LYS A 280 19.79 37.54 -30.89
CA LYS A 280 18.72 38.43 -31.36
C LYS A 280 19.13 39.90 -31.40
N ARG A 281 19.93 40.37 -30.44
CA ARG A 281 20.42 41.76 -30.39
C ARG A 281 21.53 42.06 -31.39
N MET A 282 22.28 41.04 -31.84
CA MET A 282 23.33 41.21 -32.86
C MET A 282 22.79 41.21 -34.29
N ASN A 283 21.60 40.65 -34.51
CA ASN A 283 20.95 40.57 -35.82
C ASN A 283 20.02 41.76 -36.12
N HIS A 284 20.02 42.77 -35.25
CA HIS A 284 19.20 43.98 -35.33
C HIS A 284 20.13 45.19 -35.26
#